data_AF-A0A174MUK0-F1
#
_entry.id   AF-A0A174MUK0-F1
#
_cell.length_a   1.000
_cell.length_b   1.000
_cell.length_c   1.000
_cell.angle_alpha   90.00
_cell.angle_beta   90.00
_cell.angle_gamma   90.00
#
_symmetry.space_group_name_H-M   'P 1'
#
loop_
_entity.id
_entity.type
_entity.pdbx_description
1 polymer ?
#
loop_
_entity_poly.entity_id
_entity_poly.type
_entity_poly.pdbx_seq_one_letter_code
_entity_poly.pdbx_strand_id
1 'polypeptide(L)'
;MTEQEIREELLKDLADLDKPMERFRKNFRSKVLKSYKFPIKTSYDCKSVKRKNLFVVTFTADKRGQHDNPNISMYCIYERKEGKYAAVYQPITHKITIYAPHFFRRYQERILKDYNLPMLEIIKEYFRNCWGLTSVEIDENLETTYQCFEGHYNDEVIDFVSVTAGGYCFGEKHGNVSIIKTIISEEMLSEKQKTFFYDLKKLCDNIQIDYSSKGIKYTISPIDK
;
A
#
# COMPACT_ATOMS: atom_id res chain seq x y z
N MET A 1 19.29 7.10 -1.97
CA MET A 1 18.70 6.41 -3.14
C MET A 1 17.51 7.23 -3.61
N THR A 2 17.37 7.48 -4.91
CA THR A 2 16.24 8.24 -5.48
C THR A 2 15.03 7.33 -5.69
N GLU A 3 13.83 7.92 -5.84
CA GLU A 3 12.62 7.15 -6.15
C GLU A 3 12.75 6.35 -7.44
N GLN A 4 13.48 6.91 -8.41
CA GLN A 4 13.76 6.26 -9.68
C GLN A 4 14.60 4.99 -9.50
N GLU A 5 15.59 5.00 -8.60
CA GLU A 5 16.38 3.80 -8.27
C GLU A 5 15.50 2.71 -7.64
N ILE A 6 14.63 3.06 -6.68
CA ILE A 6 13.68 2.10 -6.05
C ILE A 6 12.76 1.49 -7.11
N ARG A 7 12.23 2.33 -8.02
CA ARG A 7 11.39 1.88 -9.13
C ARG A 7 12.12 0.88 -10.03
N GLU A 8 13.33 1.20 -10.47
CA GLU A 8 14.09 0.32 -11.36
C GLU A 8 14.47 -1.00 -10.68
N GLU A 9 14.84 -0.95 -9.40
CA GLU A 9 15.10 -2.16 -8.63
C GLU A 9 13.85 -3.02 -8.47
N LEU A 10 12.70 -2.41 -8.16
CA LEU A 10 11.42 -3.11 -8.02
C LEU A 10 11.09 -3.88 -9.30
N LEU A 11 11.11 -3.19 -10.45
CA LEU A 11 10.74 -3.78 -11.73
C LEU A 11 11.68 -4.93 -12.12
N LYS A 12 12.99 -4.80 -11.84
CA LYS A 12 13.98 -5.87 -12.07
C LYS A 12 13.75 -7.07 -11.14
N ASP A 13 13.43 -6.81 -9.87
CA ASP A 13 13.23 -7.87 -8.87
C ASP A 13 11.88 -8.59 -9.02
N LEU A 14 10.87 -7.99 -9.66
CA LEU A 14 9.57 -8.63 -9.92
C LEU A 14 9.71 -9.93 -10.73
N ALA A 15 10.67 -10.00 -11.66
CA ALA A 15 10.92 -11.19 -12.47
C ALA A 15 11.40 -12.40 -11.64
N ASP A 16 11.96 -12.18 -10.45
CA ASP A 16 12.41 -13.26 -9.57
C ASP A 16 11.23 -13.98 -8.87
N LEU A 17 10.01 -13.45 -9.00
CA LEU A 17 8.86 -13.88 -8.20
C LEU A 17 8.04 -15.01 -8.84
N ASP A 18 8.22 -15.32 -10.13
CA ASP A 18 7.38 -16.30 -10.83
C ASP A 18 7.34 -17.67 -10.12
N LYS A 19 8.51 -18.23 -9.81
CA LYS A 19 8.61 -19.53 -9.11
C LYS A 19 8.04 -19.49 -7.68
N PRO A 20 8.38 -18.51 -6.82
CA PRO A 20 7.71 -18.34 -5.53
C PRO A 20 6.18 -18.24 -5.66
N MET A 21 5.68 -17.48 -6.63
CA MET A 21 4.25 -17.24 -6.84
C MET A 21 3.47 -18.51 -7.17
N GLU A 22 4.00 -19.38 -8.04
CA GLU A 22 3.39 -20.68 -8.33
C GLU A 22 3.23 -21.54 -7.08
N ARG A 23 4.30 -21.62 -6.27
CA ARG A 23 4.29 -22.37 -5.00
C ARG A 23 3.27 -21.78 -4.02
N PHE A 24 3.22 -20.46 -3.89
CA PHE A 24 2.28 -19.79 -2.99
C PHE A 24 0.83 -19.98 -3.44
N ARG A 25 0.54 -19.91 -4.74
CA ARG A 25 -0.77 -20.22 -5.32
C ARG A 25 -1.23 -21.63 -4.98
N LYS A 26 -0.37 -22.64 -5.18
CA LYS A 26 -0.69 -24.04 -4.86
C LYS A 26 -1.03 -24.23 -3.38
N ASN A 27 -0.23 -23.64 -2.50
CA ASN A 27 -0.44 -23.71 -1.05
C ASN A 27 -1.74 -23.00 -0.63
N PHE A 28 -1.98 -21.80 -1.17
CA PHE A 28 -3.18 -21.02 -0.87
C PHE A 28 -4.46 -21.72 -1.37
N ARG A 29 -4.42 -22.27 -2.59
CA ARG A 29 -5.53 -23.06 -3.17
C ARG A 29 -5.98 -24.17 -2.22
N SER A 30 -5.04 -24.94 -1.67
CA SER A 30 -5.40 -25.99 -0.71
C SER A 30 -6.04 -25.43 0.56
N LYS A 31 -5.63 -24.26 1.05
CA LYS A 31 -6.24 -23.62 2.23
C LYS A 31 -7.68 -23.18 1.92
N VAL A 32 -7.91 -22.57 0.77
CA VAL A 32 -9.25 -22.12 0.34
C VAL A 32 -10.22 -23.29 0.23
N LEU A 33 -9.82 -24.38 -0.42
CA LEU A 33 -10.68 -25.55 -0.62
C LEU A 33 -11.02 -26.28 0.69
N LYS A 34 -10.21 -26.15 1.74
CA LYS A 34 -10.43 -26.80 3.03
C LYS A 34 -11.18 -25.95 4.05
N SER A 35 -11.33 -24.65 3.80
CA SER A 35 -11.95 -23.75 4.76
C SER A 35 -13.48 -23.68 4.62
N TYR A 36 -14.14 -23.42 5.73
CA TYR A 36 -15.59 -23.16 5.80
C TYR A 36 -15.91 -21.71 6.14
N LYS A 37 -14.91 -20.93 6.59
CA LYS A 37 -15.04 -19.52 6.96
C LYS A 37 -14.27 -18.66 5.97
N PHE A 38 -14.90 -17.57 5.54
CA PHE A 38 -14.37 -16.59 4.59
C PHE A 38 -14.57 -15.17 5.15
N PRO A 39 -13.73 -14.19 4.77
CA PRO A 39 -12.61 -14.29 3.84
C PRO A 39 -11.40 -15.05 4.43
N ILE A 40 -10.57 -15.63 3.57
CA ILE A 40 -9.30 -16.28 3.94
C ILE A 40 -8.17 -15.43 3.37
N LYS A 41 -7.23 -15.08 4.24
CA LYS A 41 -6.01 -14.37 3.86
C LYS A 41 -4.79 -15.20 4.25
N THR A 42 -3.75 -15.20 3.43
CA THR A 42 -2.45 -15.77 3.81
C THR A 42 -1.34 -14.97 3.14
N SER A 43 -0.38 -14.53 3.95
CA SER A 43 0.82 -13.84 3.51
C SER A 43 2.01 -14.79 3.43
N TYR A 44 2.87 -14.58 2.45
CA TYR A 44 4.10 -15.33 2.24
C TYR A 44 5.26 -14.37 2.00
N ASP A 45 6.39 -14.68 2.60
CA ASP A 45 7.63 -13.91 2.45
C ASP A 45 8.53 -14.61 1.40
N CYS A 46 9.13 -13.82 0.50
CA CYS A 46 10.19 -14.28 -0.38
C CYS A 46 11.21 -13.17 -0.62
N LYS A 47 12.41 -13.51 -1.06
CA LYS A 47 13.46 -12.52 -1.33
C LYS A 47 13.83 -12.55 -2.81
N SER A 48 14.13 -11.39 -3.39
CA SER A 48 14.75 -11.34 -4.72
C SER A 48 16.09 -12.09 -4.73
N VAL A 49 16.45 -12.66 -5.87
CA VAL A 49 17.60 -13.56 -5.99
C VAL A 49 18.89 -12.79 -5.77
N LYS A 50 19.05 -11.66 -6.47
CA LYS A 50 20.30 -10.88 -6.47
C LYS A 50 20.38 -9.92 -5.27
N ARG A 51 19.38 -9.07 -5.09
CA ARG A 51 19.42 -7.97 -4.11
C ARG A 51 18.93 -8.37 -2.71
N LYS A 52 18.30 -9.53 -2.59
CA LYS A 52 17.73 -10.05 -1.34
C LYS A 52 16.68 -9.11 -0.70
N ASN A 53 16.06 -8.25 -1.51
CA ASN A 53 14.95 -7.40 -1.07
C ASN A 53 13.76 -8.29 -0.71
N LEU A 54 13.03 -7.94 0.35
CA LEU A 54 11.96 -8.78 0.90
C LEU A 54 10.62 -8.45 0.24
N PHE A 55 10.03 -9.41 -0.44
CA PHE A 55 8.66 -9.34 -0.93
C PHE A 55 7.72 -10.03 0.05
N VAL A 56 6.63 -9.35 0.37
CA VAL A 56 5.51 -9.93 1.11
C VAL A 56 4.32 -9.99 0.17
N VAL A 57 3.86 -11.22 -0.12
CA VAL A 57 2.74 -11.48 -1.02
C VAL A 57 1.58 -12.01 -0.22
N THR A 58 0.43 -11.33 -0.28
CA THR A 58 -0.79 -11.79 0.38
C THR A 58 -1.83 -12.24 -0.63
N PHE A 59 -2.35 -13.44 -0.41
CA PHE A 59 -3.45 -14.01 -1.16
C PHE A 59 -4.74 -13.89 -0.34
N THR A 60 -5.82 -13.42 -0.96
CA THR A 60 -7.14 -13.26 -0.37
C THR A 60 -8.19 -13.96 -1.23
N ALA A 61 -9.04 -14.75 -0.58
CA ALA A 61 -10.25 -15.30 -1.18
C ALA A 61 -11.43 -14.96 -0.26
N ASP A 62 -12.40 -14.23 -0.81
CA ASP A 62 -13.65 -13.84 -0.16
C ASP A 62 -14.70 -14.95 -0.26
N LYS A 63 -14.53 -15.88 -1.20
CA LYS A 63 -15.37 -17.07 -1.35
C LYS A 63 -14.57 -18.25 -1.91
N ARG A 64 -15.07 -19.47 -1.68
CA ARG A 64 -14.46 -20.73 -2.13
C ARG A 64 -14.16 -20.77 -3.64
N GLY A 65 -15.01 -20.13 -4.45
CA GLY A 65 -14.85 -20.04 -5.90
C GLY A 65 -13.57 -19.32 -6.36
N GLN A 66 -12.91 -18.54 -5.50
CA GLN A 66 -11.67 -17.81 -5.82
C GLN A 66 -10.39 -18.63 -5.53
N HIS A 67 -10.48 -19.95 -5.38
CA HIS A 67 -9.33 -20.81 -5.09
C HIS A 67 -8.25 -20.81 -6.19
N ASP A 68 -8.66 -20.70 -7.46
CA ASP A 68 -7.73 -20.64 -8.60
C ASP A 68 -7.39 -19.20 -9.02
N ASN A 69 -8.28 -18.24 -8.75
CA ASN A 69 -8.07 -16.82 -9.04
C ASN A 69 -8.33 -15.95 -7.79
N PRO A 70 -7.43 -16.01 -6.79
CA PRO A 70 -7.52 -15.18 -5.60
C PRO A 70 -7.11 -13.74 -5.88
N ASN A 71 -7.59 -12.80 -5.05
CA ASN A 71 -7.07 -11.45 -5.00
C ASN A 71 -5.65 -11.51 -4.43
N ILE A 72 -4.69 -10.88 -5.09
CA ILE A 72 -3.30 -10.83 -4.64
C ILE A 72 -2.98 -9.40 -4.24
N SER A 73 -2.13 -9.20 -3.24
CA SER A 73 -1.48 -7.93 -2.95
C SER A 73 -0.02 -8.19 -2.65
N MET A 74 0.83 -7.23 -2.98
CA MET A 74 2.26 -7.38 -2.80
C MET A 74 2.94 -6.04 -2.57
N TYR A 75 3.92 -6.07 -1.69
CA TYR A 75 4.86 -4.97 -1.50
C TYR A 75 6.27 -5.53 -1.31
N CYS A 76 7.25 -4.71 -1.64
CA CYS A 76 8.67 -4.99 -1.45
C CYS A 76 9.23 -4.08 -0.36
N ILE A 77 10.07 -4.62 0.52
CA ILE A 77 10.78 -3.91 1.56
C ILE A 77 12.27 -3.86 1.21
N TYR A 78 12.82 -2.64 1.26
CA TYR A 78 14.21 -2.35 0.97
C TYR A 78 14.91 -1.90 2.25
N GLU A 79 15.96 -2.59 2.65
CA GLU A 79 16.80 -2.19 3.79
C GLU A 79 17.93 -1.29 3.31
N ARG A 80 17.99 -0.06 3.82
CA ARG A 80 18.99 0.96 3.45
C ARG A 80 19.54 1.63 4.71
N LYS A 81 20.58 2.46 4.55
CA LYS A 81 21.25 3.15 5.66
C LYS A 81 20.29 4.07 6.43
N GLU A 82 19.36 4.70 5.71
CA GLU A 82 18.36 5.62 6.24
C GLU A 82 17.18 4.91 6.91
N GLY A 83 17.01 3.60 6.65
CA GLY A 83 15.97 2.77 7.22
C GLY A 83 15.30 1.85 6.19
N LYS A 84 14.12 1.34 6.55
CA LYS A 84 13.34 0.44 5.69
C LYS A 84 12.33 1.22 4.86
N TYR A 85 12.48 1.15 3.54
CA TYR A 85 11.49 1.63 2.58
C TYR A 85 10.54 0.50 2.23
N ALA A 86 9.31 0.84 1.82
CA ALA A 86 8.43 -0.11 1.15
C ALA A 86 7.97 0.44 -0.20
N ALA A 87 7.76 -0.43 -1.17
CA ALA A 87 7.17 -0.07 -2.46
C ALA A 87 6.10 -1.07 -2.88
N VAL A 88 5.01 -0.54 -3.45
CA VAL A 88 3.90 -1.30 -4.03
C VAL A 88 3.88 -1.03 -5.52
N TYR A 89 3.82 -2.07 -6.34
CA TYR A 89 3.58 -1.95 -7.78
C TYR A 89 2.14 -2.32 -8.09
N GLN A 90 1.45 -1.47 -8.84
CA GLN A 90 0.10 -1.71 -9.36
C GLN A 90 0.19 -2.08 -10.84
N PRO A 91 0.02 -3.36 -11.21
CA PRO A 91 0.25 -3.80 -12.59
C PRO A 91 -0.71 -3.17 -13.62
N ILE A 92 -1.96 -2.91 -13.24
CA ILE A 92 -2.99 -2.37 -14.15
C ILE A 92 -2.67 -0.93 -14.56
N THR A 93 -2.22 -0.11 -13.61
CA THR A 93 -1.96 1.32 -13.83
C THR A 93 -0.48 1.59 -14.08
N HIS A 94 0.37 0.58 -13.96
CA HIS A 94 1.83 0.70 -13.93
C HIS A 94 2.35 1.70 -12.89
N LYS A 95 1.54 2.04 -11.88
CA LYS A 95 1.92 2.97 -10.81
C LYS A 95 2.75 2.27 -9.74
N ILE A 96 3.71 3.00 -9.20
CA ILE A 96 4.50 2.57 -8.05
C ILE A 96 4.24 3.52 -6.90
N THR A 97 3.87 2.98 -5.74
CA THR A 97 3.73 3.77 -4.51
C THR A 97 4.88 3.46 -3.58
N ILE A 98 5.62 4.47 -3.15
CA ILE A 98 6.79 4.36 -2.27
C ILE A 98 6.47 4.95 -0.90
N TYR A 99 6.90 4.26 0.15
CA TYR A 99 6.79 4.66 1.54
C TYR A 99 8.19 4.77 2.13
N ALA A 100 8.54 5.96 2.60
CA ALA A 100 9.84 6.23 3.20
C ALA A 100 9.91 5.76 4.67
N PRO A 101 11.11 5.57 5.26
CA PRO A 101 11.25 5.15 6.65
C PRO A 101 10.52 6.07 7.65
N HIS A 102 10.53 7.38 7.41
CA HIS A 102 9.87 8.35 8.29
C HIS A 102 8.34 8.20 8.28
N PHE A 103 7.74 7.73 7.18
CA PHE A 103 6.30 7.46 7.11
C PHE A 103 5.90 6.40 8.14
N PHE A 104 6.67 5.30 8.22
CA PHE A 104 6.36 4.22 9.15
C PHE A 104 6.57 4.61 10.62
N ARG A 105 7.49 5.54 10.90
CA ARG A 105 7.60 6.15 12.24
C ARG A 105 6.35 6.96 12.59
N ARG A 106 5.88 7.81 11.67
CA ARG A 106 4.63 8.57 11.85
C ARG A 106 3.42 7.64 12.00
N TYR A 107 3.36 6.55 11.24
CA TYR A 107 2.32 5.52 11.40
C TYR A 107 2.35 4.90 12.80
N GLN A 108 3.54 4.57 13.30
CA GLN A 108 3.72 4.05 14.66
C GLN A 108 3.24 5.06 15.71
N GLU A 109 3.66 6.32 15.62
CA GLU A 109 3.36 7.38 16.58
C GLU A 109 1.88 7.79 16.59
N ARG A 110 1.29 7.94 15.39
CA ARG A 110 -0.01 8.58 15.21
C ARG A 110 -1.16 7.59 15.13
N ILE A 111 -0.91 6.38 14.62
CA ILE A 111 -1.96 5.38 14.38
C ILE A 111 -1.81 4.17 15.31
N LEU A 112 -0.68 3.46 15.28
CA LEU A 112 -0.52 2.22 16.06
C LEU A 112 -0.41 2.49 17.56
N LYS A 113 0.34 3.53 17.95
CA LYS A 113 0.68 3.88 19.34
C LYS A 113 1.36 2.73 20.12
N ASP A 114 1.99 1.79 19.42
CA ASP A 114 2.81 0.70 19.99
C ASP A 114 4.29 0.91 19.66
N TYR A 115 5.06 1.34 20.67
CA TYR A 115 6.47 1.71 20.53
C TYR A 115 7.43 0.52 20.61
N ASN A 116 6.94 -0.69 20.93
CA ASN A 116 7.78 -1.87 21.13
C ASN A 116 7.89 -2.74 19.87
N LEU A 117 7.06 -2.49 18.86
CA LEU A 117 7.07 -3.27 17.63
C LEU A 117 8.31 -2.97 16.77
N PRO A 118 9.01 -4.00 16.27
CA PRO A 118 10.08 -3.82 15.30
C PRO A 118 9.54 -3.19 13.99
N MET A 119 10.37 -2.36 13.34
CA MET A 119 10.00 -1.67 12.08
C MET A 119 9.46 -2.60 10.98
N LEU A 120 9.98 -3.83 10.89
CA LEU A 120 9.47 -4.81 9.93
C LEU A 120 8.01 -5.20 10.21
N GLU A 121 7.66 -5.38 11.49
CA GLU A 121 6.30 -5.72 11.91
C GLU A 121 5.35 -4.53 11.76
N ILE A 122 5.84 -3.31 11.99
CA ILE A 122 5.09 -2.07 11.73
C ILE A 122 4.71 -1.97 10.25
N ILE A 123 5.66 -2.22 9.33
CA ILE A 123 5.41 -2.22 7.89
C ILE A 123 4.38 -3.31 7.54
N LYS A 124 4.53 -4.52 8.09
CA LYS A 124 3.60 -5.63 7.85
C LYS A 124 2.20 -5.33 8.37
N GLU A 125 2.08 -4.68 9.52
CA GLU A 125 0.80 -4.27 10.11
C GLU A 125 0.11 -3.21 9.24
N TYR A 126 0.86 -2.22 8.76
CA TYR A 126 0.34 -1.18 7.85
C TYR A 126 -0.32 -1.81 6.61
N PHE A 127 0.40 -2.68 5.90
CA PHE A 127 -0.12 -3.31 4.69
C PHE A 127 -1.14 -4.43 4.94
N ARG A 128 -1.20 -4.98 6.16
CA ARG A 128 -2.28 -5.92 6.53
C ARG A 128 -3.64 -5.21 6.52
N ASN A 129 -3.66 -3.95 6.96
CA ASN A 129 -4.87 -3.16 7.15
C ASN A 129 -5.16 -2.17 6.00
N CYS A 130 -4.17 -1.89 5.13
CA CYS A 130 -4.31 -0.97 3.99
C CYS A 130 -4.18 -1.71 2.65
N TRP A 131 -5.32 -2.04 2.03
CA TRP A 131 -5.38 -2.74 0.74
C TRP A 131 -5.81 -1.79 -0.37
N GLY A 132 -4.82 -1.24 -1.07
CA GLY A 132 -5.05 -0.21 -2.07
C GLY A 132 -5.19 1.17 -1.43
N LEU A 133 -4.62 2.17 -2.09
CA LEU A 133 -4.84 3.56 -1.76
C LEU A 133 -5.90 4.07 -2.72
N THR A 134 -7.07 4.42 -2.20
CA THR A 134 -7.98 5.30 -2.94
C THR A 134 -7.49 6.72 -2.68
N SER A 135 -7.06 7.38 -3.76
CA SER A 135 -6.51 8.73 -3.69
C SER A 135 -7.39 9.71 -4.46
N VAL A 136 -7.47 10.93 -3.95
CA VAL A 136 -8.05 12.09 -4.63
C VAL A 136 -6.96 13.12 -4.82
N GLU A 137 -6.87 13.68 -6.04
CA GLU A 137 -5.92 14.75 -6.36
C GLU A 137 -6.35 16.04 -5.63
N ILE A 138 -5.39 16.77 -5.10
CA ILE A 138 -5.63 18.05 -4.43
C ILE A 138 -5.87 19.13 -5.50
N ASP A 139 -7.01 19.82 -5.41
CA ASP A 139 -7.29 21.05 -6.14
C ASP A 139 -7.15 22.28 -5.21
N GLU A 140 -7.30 23.50 -5.76
CA GLU A 140 -7.17 24.76 -5.00
C GLU A 140 -8.14 24.85 -3.79
N ASN A 141 -9.33 24.22 -3.90
CA ASN A 141 -10.31 24.17 -2.81
C ASN A 141 -9.89 23.20 -1.70
N LEU A 142 -9.26 22.09 -2.08
CA LEU A 142 -8.64 21.16 -1.15
C LEU A 142 -7.47 21.86 -0.44
N GLU A 143 -6.56 22.51 -1.18
CA GLU A 143 -5.32 23.12 -0.66
C GLU A 143 -5.57 24.06 0.54
N THR A 144 -6.58 24.93 0.44
CA THR A 144 -6.99 25.84 1.52
C THR A 144 -7.49 25.14 2.80
N THR A 145 -8.01 23.92 2.69
CA THR A 145 -8.43 23.08 3.82
C THR A 145 -7.27 22.31 4.46
N TYR A 146 -6.16 22.10 3.73
CA TYR A 146 -4.98 21.35 4.17
C TYR A 146 -3.86 22.18 4.78
N GLN A 147 -3.73 23.47 4.46
CA GLN A 147 -2.66 24.34 4.99
C GLN A 147 -2.63 24.44 6.54
N CYS A 148 -3.57 23.83 7.26
CA CYS A 148 -3.60 23.75 8.71
C CYS A 148 -2.88 22.56 9.36
N PHE A 149 -2.30 21.61 8.60
CA PHE A 149 -1.77 20.36 9.19
C PHE A 149 -0.37 20.43 9.82
N GLU A 150 0.34 21.55 9.65
CA GLU A 150 1.45 22.06 10.46
C GLU A 150 2.14 23.15 9.63
N GLY A 151 2.57 24.27 10.23
CA GLY A 151 3.28 25.37 9.55
C GLY A 151 4.67 25.00 8.97
N HIS A 152 4.92 23.70 8.75
CA HIS A 152 6.15 23.11 8.23
C HIS A 152 6.03 22.64 6.77
N TYR A 153 4.84 22.62 6.18
CA TYR A 153 4.63 22.19 4.79
C TYR A 153 4.56 23.36 3.78
N ASN A 154 4.91 24.59 4.19
CA ASN A 154 4.88 25.75 3.27
C ASN A 154 5.76 25.56 2.02
N ASP A 155 6.75 24.66 2.07
CA ASP A 155 7.65 24.34 0.95
C ASP A 155 7.48 22.89 0.43
N GLU A 156 6.56 22.09 0.99
CA GLU A 156 6.37 20.68 0.59
C GLU A 156 5.19 20.54 -0.39
N VAL A 157 5.45 19.97 -1.57
CA VAL A 157 4.44 19.69 -2.58
C VAL A 157 3.63 18.46 -2.18
N ILE A 158 2.31 18.64 -1.99
CA ILE A 158 1.36 17.55 -1.77
C ILE A 158 0.37 17.55 -2.94
N ASP A 159 0.39 16.47 -3.73
CA ASP A 159 -0.43 16.33 -4.93
C ASP A 159 -1.72 15.55 -4.69
N PHE A 160 -1.73 14.69 -3.66
CA PHE A 160 -2.89 13.85 -3.38
C PHE A 160 -3.05 13.50 -1.90
N VAL A 161 -4.30 13.17 -1.57
CA VAL A 161 -4.70 12.61 -0.28
C VAL A 161 -5.32 11.26 -0.52
N SER A 162 -5.04 10.33 0.39
CA SER A 162 -5.52 8.95 0.30
C SER A 162 -6.09 8.49 1.63
N VAL A 163 -7.18 7.74 1.55
CA VAL A 163 -7.88 7.24 2.74
C VAL A 163 -7.38 5.83 3.06
N THR A 164 -7.13 5.60 4.34
CA THR A 164 -6.76 4.29 4.88
C THR A 164 -7.66 3.95 6.07
N ALA A 165 -7.66 2.68 6.48
CA ALA A 165 -8.42 2.26 7.67
C ALA A 165 -7.98 3.01 8.95
N GLY A 166 -6.72 3.43 9.02
CA GLY A 166 -6.15 4.10 10.19
C GLY A 166 -6.17 5.62 10.15
N GLY A 167 -6.51 6.23 9.01
CA GLY A 167 -6.43 7.68 8.84
C GLY A 167 -6.13 8.10 7.40
N TYR A 168 -5.52 9.27 7.24
CA TYR A 168 -5.34 9.93 5.94
C TYR A 168 -3.86 10.06 5.60
N CYS A 169 -3.49 9.56 4.43
CA CYS A 169 -2.13 9.60 3.90
C CYS A 169 -2.00 10.71 2.87
N PHE A 170 -0.88 11.42 2.91
CA PHE A 170 -0.57 12.54 2.02
C PHE A 170 0.66 12.21 1.23
N GLY A 171 0.65 12.60 -0.04
CA GLY A 171 1.75 12.27 -0.92
C GLY A 171 1.91 13.18 -2.10
N GLU A 172 3.01 12.95 -2.78
CA GLU A 172 3.49 13.66 -3.96
C GLU A 172 3.55 12.68 -5.13
N LYS A 173 3.34 13.16 -6.34
CA LYS A 173 3.21 12.39 -7.58
C LYS A 173 4.26 12.84 -8.58
N HIS A 174 5.20 11.95 -8.87
CA HIS A 174 6.23 12.13 -9.89
C HIS A 174 5.95 11.20 -11.06
N GLY A 175 5.07 11.64 -11.96
CA GLY A 175 4.61 10.83 -13.09
C GLY A 175 3.90 9.56 -12.63
N ASN A 176 4.53 8.40 -12.86
CA ASN A 176 4.00 7.08 -12.46
C ASN A 176 4.42 6.63 -11.06
N VAL A 177 5.20 7.45 -10.35
CA VAL A 177 5.59 7.20 -8.97
C VAL A 177 4.78 8.10 -8.04
N SER A 178 4.24 7.52 -6.98
CA SER A 178 3.59 8.24 -5.89
C SER A 178 4.38 8.00 -4.61
N ILE A 179 4.71 9.06 -3.89
CA ILE A 179 5.46 8.99 -2.64
C ILE A 179 4.53 9.35 -1.51
N ILE A 180 4.37 8.45 -0.55
CA ILE A 180 3.61 8.76 0.66
C ILE A 180 4.56 9.40 1.67
N LYS A 181 4.27 10.66 2.00
CA LYS A 181 5.10 11.51 2.88
C LYS A 181 4.67 11.39 4.34
N THR A 182 3.36 11.31 4.59
CA THR A 182 2.86 11.35 5.97
C THR A 182 1.51 10.68 6.10
N ILE A 183 1.15 10.37 7.34
CA ILE A 183 -0.17 9.89 7.77
C ILE A 183 -0.60 10.67 9.00
N ILE A 184 -1.89 10.95 9.11
CA ILE A 184 -2.53 11.51 10.30
C ILE A 184 -3.74 10.65 10.70
N SER A 185 -4.02 10.57 11.99
CA SER A 185 -5.25 9.93 12.47
C SER A 185 -6.44 10.89 12.34
N GLU A 186 -7.65 10.34 12.40
CA GLU A 186 -8.89 11.13 12.40
C GLU A 186 -8.96 12.09 13.61
N GLU A 187 -8.31 11.73 14.71
CA GLU A 187 -8.19 12.53 15.95
C GLU A 187 -7.42 13.84 15.73
N MET A 188 -6.51 13.85 14.75
CA MET A 188 -5.64 14.99 14.45
C MET A 188 -6.31 16.01 13.53
N LEU A 189 -7.52 15.72 13.03
CA LEU A 189 -8.28 16.65 12.19
C LEU A 189 -8.86 17.78 13.05
N SER A 190 -8.68 19.01 12.61
CA SER A 190 -9.42 20.14 13.17
C SER A 190 -10.93 20.04 12.83
N GLU A 191 -11.78 20.72 13.61
CA GLU A 191 -13.24 20.71 13.36
C GLU A 191 -13.62 21.15 11.94
N LYS A 192 -12.86 22.10 11.35
CA LYS A 192 -13.08 22.56 9.98
C LYS A 192 -12.78 21.49 8.93
N GLN A 193 -11.89 20.55 9.24
CA GLN A 193 -11.44 19.50 8.32
C GLN A 193 -12.32 18.24 8.42
N LYS A 194 -12.86 17.94 9.60
CA LYS A 194 -13.61 16.71 9.85
C LYS A 194 -14.70 16.43 8.81
N THR A 195 -15.52 17.42 8.47
CA THR A 195 -16.60 17.26 7.49
C THR A 195 -16.05 16.81 6.14
N PHE A 196 -15.04 17.51 5.61
CA PHE A 196 -14.45 17.20 4.31
C PHE A 196 -13.86 15.79 4.28
N PHE A 197 -13.04 15.43 5.26
CA PHE A 197 -12.35 14.14 5.28
C PHE A 197 -13.31 12.97 5.54
N TYR A 198 -14.39 13.21 6.28
CA TYR A 198 -15.46 12.24 6.47
C TYR A 198 -16.20 11.95 5.16
N ASP A 199 -16.51 12.99 4.37
CA ASP A 199 -17.14 12.83 3.06
C ASP A 199 -16.19 12.14 2.07
N LEU A 200 -14.90 12.49 2.11
CA LEU A 200 -13.85 11.82 1.34
C LEU A 200 -13.76 10.32 1.67
N LYS A 201 -13.79 9.97 2.96
CA LYS A 201 -13.77 8.57 3.42
C LYS A 201 -14.98 7.80 2.92
N LYS A 202 -16.19 8.38 3.02
CA LYS A 202 -17.41 7.78 2.45
C LYS A 202 -17.33 7.56 0.95
N LEU A 203 -16.81 8.52 0.21
CA LEU A 203 -16.61 8.40 -1.24
C LEU A 203 -15.66 7.23 -1.56
N CYS A 204 -14.55 7.13 -0.84
CA CYS A 204 -13.55 6.09 -1.04
C CYS A 204 -14.08 4.70 -0.69
N ASP A 205 -14.84 4.56 0.40
CA ASP A 205 -15.45 3.28 0.81
C ASP A 205 -16.40 2.75 -0.28
N ASN A 206 -17.20 3.64 -0.89
CA ASN A 206 -18.09 3.28 -1.99
C ASN A 206 -17.33 2.79 -3.24
N ILE A 207 -16.20 3.42 -3.56
CA ILE A 207 -15.34 3.02 -4.68
C ILE A 207 -14.67 1.66 -4.39
N GLN A 208 -14.18 1.43 -3.17
CA GLN A 208 -13.50 0.19 -2.80
C GLN A 208 -14.44 -1.03 -2.86
N ILE A 209 -15.72 -0.84 -2.53
CA ILE A 209 -16.77 -1.86 -2.70
C ILE A 209 -16.89 -2.29 -4.17
N ASP A 210 -16.91 -1.34 -5.12
CA ASP A 210 -17.02 -1.65 -6.56
C ASP A 210 -15.79 -2.44 -7.07
N TYR A 211 -14.57 -2.06 -6.69
CA TYR A 211 -13.36 -2.81 -7.06
C TYR A 211 -13.28 -4.21 -6.41
N SER A 212 -13.72 -4.36 -5.17
CA SER A 212 -13.77 -5.66 -4.48
C SER A 212 -14.72 -6.65 -5.17
N SER A 213 -15.79 -6.14 -5.80
CA SER A 213 -16.78 -6.93 -6.54
C SER A 213 -16.25 -7.42 -7.90
N LYS A 214 -15.26 -6.72 -8.48
CA LYS A 214 -14.76 -6.96 -9.85
C LYS A 214 -13.59 -7.94 -9.96
N GLY A 215 -13.01 -8.41 -8.85
CA GLY A 215 -11.98 -9.47 -8.83
C GLY A 215 -10.72 -9.11 -9.64
N ILE A 216 -9.69 -8.58 -8.98
CA ILE A 216 -8.48 -8.10 -9.66
C ILE A 216 -7.65 -9.30 -10.16
N LYS A 217 -7.55 -9.45 -11.48
CA LYS A 217 -6.68 -10.42 -12.15
C LYS A 217 -5.24 -9.90 -12.18
N TYR A 218 -4.32 -10.64 -11.58
CA TYR A 218 -2.89 -10.49 -11.85
C TYR A 218 -2.55 -11.34 -13.07
N THR A 219 -2.55 -10.73 -14.24
CA THR A 219 -1.83 -11.26 -15.40
C THR A 219 -0.46 -10.58 -15.37
N ILE A 220 0.59 -11.31 -15.00
CA ILE A 220 1.96 -10.85 -15.23
C ILE A 220 2.17 -10.97 -16.74
N SER A 221 1.87 -9.90 -17.49
CA SER A 221 2.30 -9.84 -18.88
C SER A 221 3.84 -9.81 -18.89
N PRO A 222 4.51 -10.58 -19.75
CA PRO A 222 5.95 -10.47 -19.91
C PRO A 222 6.27 -9.01 -20.25
N ILE A 223 7.19 -8.42 -19.49
CA ILE A 223 7.73 -7.08 -19.79
C ILE A 223 8.42 -7.23 -21.14
N ASP A 224 7.90 -6.56 -22.17
CA ASP A 224 8.52 -6.52 -23.49
C ASP A 224 9.97 -6.06 -23.35
N LYS A 225 10.87 -6.84 -23.95
CA LYS A 225 12.34 -6.68 -23.88
C LYS A 225 12.82 -5.43 -24.60
#